data_AF-A0A812UBF6-F1
#
_entry.id   AF-A0A812UBF6-F1
#
_cell.length_a   1.000
_cell.length_b   1.000
_cell.length_c   1.000
_cell.angle_alpha   90.00
_cell.angle_beta   90.00
_cell.angle_gamma   90.00
#
_symmetry.space_group_name_H-M   'P 1'
#
loop_
_entity.id
_entity.type
_entity.pdbx_description
1 polymer ?
#
loop_
_entity_poly.entity_id
_entity_poly.type
_entity_poly.pdbx_seq_one_letter_code
_entity_poly.pdbx_strand_id
1 'polypeptide(L)'
;MAGVHVRVAVLLLCSFRGLAQPSASGAPAAKSTAQQSDWRHDLSPELKDQLRHRLADLRNKTDHALHIMSESGNSELRGLEHAHTAAESRVEQKFRKQDEHNMRKQAGAEEALHEKLQKLKDASEKKQEKLEQAEQERLEKLKKEYNGEEERVLDKFQHEAEKAWINQFQQPPEATSMLTEMHAAVNMTQAAAVNGSNDWWKVLSADEEKKLKESLEDLKESLQEHEEVVENKTQKKLEAVQDEFSRKEKKAVDKLTRKIEKMQRKEIKAKEKLQQVLEKLQTKSKSTQKKLEEVGPEIVQRLKDEYEEKKEGLEAEFKEKAEKLKKEQEQKEEEKAEKLKKEQEQKEEEMAKENATKAANAANSTQEAQSSQLASEEPKATQRNHGFELGVIMLAATALVRSSDFDSYDGPPPPDEVAEAYALLNLPLSALRDDVQRRSRALARERHPDKAPPDQRVRATRLFRQLQDAKAKILSWLRQRSVPQLEESDDSPCLDSADEGEEDFCRPPEVVFGEAGDVLADFEQDGSGSELEKEDQKAACVYRGRGDSPDTFSSSEESGEEKAETALALRSRGIIRTEDSALVQATACEPKQGIMASSEMAPLLTAHA
;
A
#
# COMPACT_ATOMS: atom_id res chain seq x y z
N MET A 1 -29.24 9.28 30.54
CA MET A 1 -28.51 8.11 30.01
C MET A 1 -27.15 8.58 29.47
N ALA A 2 -26.31 9.07 30.37
CA ALA A 2 -24.97 9.56 30.11
C ALA A 2 -24.00 8.60 30.79
N GLY A 3 -22.96 8.15 30.09
CA GLY A 3 -21.85 7.43 30.70
C GLY A 3 -21.34 6.23 29.92
N VAL A 4 -20.59 6.47 28.83
CA VAL A 4 -19.57 5.51 28.33
C VAL A 4 -18.34 6.19 27.71
N HIS A 5 -18.36 7.49 27.37
CA HIS A 5 -17.26 8.10 26.60
C HIS A 5 -16.01 8.61 27.36
N VAL A 6 -15.82 8.31 28.65
CA VAL A 6 -14.68 8.86 29.43
C VAL A 6 -13.49 7.90 29.62
N ARG A 7 -13.57 6.63 29.18
CA ARG A 7 -12.47 5.67 29.44
C ARG A 7 -11.35 5.57 28.40
N VAL A 8 -11.41 6.31 27.30
CA VAL A 8 -10.35 6.28 26.26
C VAL A 8 -9.41 7.49 26.33
N ALA A 9 -9.76 8.54 27.09
CA ALA A 9 -8.94 9.76 27.17
C ALA A 9 -7.90 9.78 28.31
N VAL A 10 -7.89 8.78 29.21
CA VAL A 10 -6.99 8.77 30.39
C VAL A 10 -5.70 7.96 30.15
N LEU A 11 -5.64 7.10 29.13
CA LEU A 11 -4.44 6.29 28.84
C LEU A 11 -3.45 6.94 27.84
N LEU A 12 -3.78 8.11 27.29
CA LEU A 12 -2.95 8.80 26.29
C LEU A 12 -2.19 10.03 26.83
N LEU A 13 -2.22 10.28 28.15
CA LEU A 13 -1.59 11.45 28.79
C LEU A 13 -0.50 11.13 29.83
N CYS A 14 -0.03 9.88 29.92
CA CYS A 14 1.02 9.50 30.88
C CYS A 14 2.44 9.33 30.29
N SER A 15 2.70 9.69 29.02
CA SER A 15 4.01 9.42 28.39
C SER A 15 4.92 10.63 28.13
N PHE A 16 4.67 11.81 28.70
CA PHE A 16 5.57 12.96 28.51
C PHE A 16 5.73 13.82 29.78
N ARG A 17 6.60 13.41 30.70
CA ARG A 17 7.34 14.34 31.60
C ARG A 17 8.53 13.66 32.32
N GLY A 18 9.74 14.17 32.08
CA GLY A 18 10.95 13.93 32.90
C GLY A 18 12.13 13.33 32.10
N LEU A 19 12.89 14.11 31.33
CA LEU A 19 14.13 14.86 31.69
C LEU A 19 15.34 14.01 32.17
N ALA A 20 16.37 14.03 31.31
CA ALA A 20 17.79 14.30 31.61
C ALA A 20 18.61 13.41 32.57
N GLN A 21 19.54 12.69 31.93
CA GLN A 21 20.96 12.49 32.24
C GLN A 21 21.46 11.45 33.29
N PRO A 22 22.72 10.95 33.11
CA PRO A 22 23.07 9.54 33.32
C PRO A 22 24.04 9.32 34.49
N SER A 23 24.03 8.13 35.09
CA SER A 23 25.25 7.46 35.56
C SER A 23 24.97 6.08 36.14
N ALA A 24 25.82 5.14 35.75
CA ALA A 24 26.41 4.08 36.56
C ALA A 24 25.54 2.93 37.10
N SER A 25 25.92 1.74 36.61
CA SER A 25 26.15 0.48 37.34
C SER A 25 25.00 -0.13 38.15
N GLY A 26 24.64 -1.35 37.77
CA GLY A 26 24.02 -2.31 38.68
C GLY A 26 23.01 -3.18 37.97
N ALA A 27 23.48 -4.25 37.34
CA ALA A 27 22.60 -5.38 37.00
C ALA A 27 22.08 -6.02 38.29
N PRO A 28 20.80 -6.44 38.31
CA PRO A 28 20.48 -7.66 39.05
C PRO A 28 19.64 -8.63 38.21
N ALA A 29 20.16 -9.85 38.15
CA ALA A 29 19.49 -11.14 38.08
C ALA A 29 18.02 -11.16 37.60
N ALA A 30 17.85 -11.56 36.34
CA ALA A 30 16.58 -12.02 35.80
C ALA A 30 16.07 -13.25 36.59
N LYS A 31 15.05 -13.06 37.40
CA LYS A 31 14.17 -14.14 37.85
C LYS A 31 13.20 -14.43 36.71
N SER A 32 13.45 -15.54 36.01
CA SER A 32 12.49 -16.16 35.10
C SER A 32 11.28 -16.63 35.91
N THR A 33 10.32 -15.74 36.08
CA THR A 33 8.96 -16.10 36.49
C THR A 33 8.30 -16.58 35.20
N ALA A 34 8.26 -17.90 35.00
CA ALA A 34 7.40 -18.51 33.99
C ALA A 34 5.95 -18.18 34.35
N GLN A 35 5.46 -17.02 33.90
CA GLN A 35 4.04 -16.73 33.82
C GLN A 35 3.49 -17.70 32.78
N GLN A 36 3.03 -18.85 33.27
CA GLN A 36 2.13 -19.72 32.55
C GLN A 36 0.85 -18.90 32.35
N SER A 37 0.77 -18.19 31.23
CA SER A 37 -0.40 -17.42 30.85
C SER A 37 -1.59 -18.35 30.91
N ASP A 38 -2.52 -18.06 31.82
CA ASP A 38 -3.74 -18.84 31.97
C ASP A 38 -4.65 -18.52 30.77
N TRP A 39 -4.36 -19.19 29.65
CA TRP A 39 -5.01 -19.08 28.34
C TRP A 39 -6.54 -19.18 28.43
N ARG A 40 -7.04 -19.74 29.53
CA ARG A 40 -8.45 -19.76 29.88
C ARG A 40 -9.06 -18.37 29.95
N HIS A 41 -8.29 -17.32 30.24
CA HIS A 41 -8.80 -15.95 30.27
C HIS A 41 -8.97 -15.35 28.87
N ASP A 42 -8.14 -15.73 27.91
CA ASP A 42 -8.11 -15.16 26.56
C ASP A 42 -9.16 -15.77 25.61
N LEU A 43 -9.80 -16.87 25.99
CA LEU A 43 -10.87 -17.46 25.18
C LEU A 43 -12.11 -16.56 25.13
N SER A 44 -12.67 -16.42 23.92
CA SER A 44 -13.99 -15.84 23.67
C SER A 44 -15.05 -16.47 24.58
N PRO A 45 -16.03 -15.70 25.10
CA PRO A 45 -17.13 -16.23 25.93
C PRO A 45 -17.84 -17.43 25.29
N GLU A 46 -18.02 -17.39 23.98
CA GLU A 46 -18.71 -18.43 23.22
C GLU A 46 -17.90 -19.73 23.12
N LEU A 47 -16.58 -19.60 22.98
CA LEU A 47 -15.67 -20.74 23.00
C LEU A 47 -15.56 -21.35 24.40
N LYS A 48 -15.63 -20.51 25.45
CA LYS A 48 -15.70 -20.98 26.85
C LYS A 48 -16.95 -21.81 27.09
N ASP A 49 -18.09 -21.38 26.57
CA ASP A 49 -19.36 -22.10 26.74
C ASP A 49 -19.39 -23.41 25.94
N GLN A 50 -18.84 -23.44 24.72
CA GLN A 50 -18.64 -24.70 23.97
C GLN A 50 -17.73 -25.67 24.70
N LEU A 51 -16.64 -25.19 25.29
CA LEU A 51 -15.70 -26.02 26.05
C LEU A 51 -16.36 -26.58 27.31
N ARG A 52 -17.18 -25.78 28.00
CA ARG A 52 -17.98 -26.22 29.16
C ARG A 52 -19.00 -27.29 28.77
N HIS A 53 -19.69 -27.13 27.65
CA HIS A 53 -20.65 -28.13 27.16
C HIS A 53 -19.96 -29.45 26.81
N ARG A 54 -18.83 -29.41 26.11
CA ARG A 54 -18.02 -30.60 25.81
C ARG A 54 -17.51 -31.31 27.06
N LEU A 55 -17.03 -30.54 28.05
CA LEU A 55 -16.58 -31.10 29.33
C LEU A 55 -17.74 -31.73 30.11
N ALA A 56 -18.94 -31.14 30.05
CA ALA A 56 -20.15 -31.71 30.66
C ALA A 56 -20.56 -33.02 29.96
N ASP A 57 -20.53 -33.08 28.63
CA ASP A 57 -20.82 -34.30 27.87
C ASP A 57 -19.81 -35.41 28.15
N LEU A 58 -18.52 -35.09 28.19
CA LEU A 58 -17.48 -36.05 28.55
C LEU A 58 -17.70 -36.59 29.96
N ARG A 59 -17.98 -35.70 30.92
CA ARG A 59 -18.28 -36.10 32.30
C ARG A 59 -19.48 -37.04 32.38
N ASN A 60 -20.58 -36.72 31.71
CA ASN A 60 -21.77 -37.57 31.66
C ASN A 60 -21.48 -38.94 31.02
N LYS A 61 -20.65 -38.99 29.97
CA LYS A 61 -20.21 -40.25 29.34
C LYS A 61 -19.32 -41.06 30.27
N THR A 62 -18.44 -40.41 31.02
CA THR A 62 -17.55 -41.07 32.00
C THR A 62 -18.36 -41.65 33.15
N ASP A 63 -19.33 -40.90 33.68
CA ASP A 63 -20.23 -41.35 34.74
C ASP A 63 -21.09 -42.54 34.28
N HIS A 64 -21.56 -42.51 33.03
CA HIS A 64 -22.30 -43.64 32.44
C HIS A 64 -21.42 -44.88 32.26
N ALA A 65 -20.18 -44.71 31.79
CA ALA A 65 -19.22 -45.81 31.66
C ALA A 65 -18.84 -46.40 33.02
N LEU A 66 -18.58 -45.57 34.02
CA LEU A 66 -18.31 -46.00 35.40
C LEU A 66 -19.50 -46.76 36.00
N HIS A 67 -20.73 -46.35 35.70
CA HIS A 67 -21.92 -47.08 36.14
C HIS A 67 -22.00 -48.47 35.52
N ILE A 68 -21.82 -48.60 34.20
CA ILE A 68 -21.79 -49.90 33.50
C ILE A 68 -20.63 -50.77 34.02
N MET A 69 -19.49 -50.17 34.33
CA MET A 69 -18.30 -50.89 34.80
C MET A 69 -18.40 -51.34 36.25
N SER A 70 -19.11 -50.62 37.12
CA SER A 70 -19.40 -51.03 38.51
C SER A 70 -20.17 -52.35 38.59
N GLU A 71 -20.86 -52.73 37.52
CA GLU A 71 -21.59 -53.99 37.40
C GLU A 71 -20.72 -55.15 36.86
N SER A 72 -19.50 -54.90 36.36
CA SER A 72 -18.71 -55.88 35.57
C SER A 72 -17.40 -56.41 36.19
N GLY A 73 -16.93 -55.89 37.32
CA GLY A 73 -15.77 -56.45 38.06
C GLY A 73 -14.41 -55.77 37.80
N ASN A 74 -13.72 -55.44 38.89
CA ASN A 74 -12.72 -54.37 39.05
C ASN A 74 -11.35 -54.45 38.33
N SER A 75 -11.06 -55.44 37.48
CA SER A 75 -9.69 -55.62 36.95
C SER A 75 -9.41 -54.96 35.59
N GLU A 76 -10.43 -54.80 34.74
CA GLU A 76 -10.29 -54.09 33.44
C GLU A 76 -10.34 -52.55 33.58
N LEU A 77 -10.78 -52.07 34.76
CA LEU A 77 -11.06 -50.66 35.05
C LEU A 77 -9.86 -49.73 34.85
N ARG A 78 -8.67 -50.16 35.32
CA ARG A 78 -7.45 -49.35 35.22
C ARG A 78 -6.91 -49.23 33.79
N GLY A 79 -7.14 -50.24 32.95
CA GLY A 79 -6.73 -50.19 31.54
C GLY A 79 -7.57 -49.21 30.74
N LEU A 80 -8.88 -49.18 31.00
CA LEU A 80 -9.84 -48.31 30.34
C LEU A 80 -9.70 -46.83 30.77
N GLU A 81 -9.46 -46.55 32.06
CA GLU A 81 -9.19 -45.19 32.54
C GLU A 81 -7.95 -44.59 31.84
N HIS A 82 -6.86 -45.36 31.74
CA HIS A 82 -5.65 -44.93 31.03
C HIS A 82 -5.86 -44.76 29.52
N ALA A 83 -6.66 -45.63 28.89
CA ALA A 83 -7.02 -45.49 27.48
C ALA A 83 -7.88 -44.23 27.23
N HIS A 84 -8.81 -43.91 28.13
CA HIS A 84 -9.65 -42.73 28.05
C HIS A 84 -8.83 -41.44 28.24
N THR A 85 -7.98 -41.38 29.27
CA THR A 85 -7.08 -40.22 29.46
C THR A 85 -6.14 -40.03 28.27
N ALA A 86 -5.64 -41.12 27.68
CA ALA A 86 -4.82 -41.04 26.46
C ALA A 86 -5.62 -40.54 25.25
N ALA A 87 -6.88 -40.94 25.10
CA ALA A 87 -7.76 -40.47 24.04
C ALA A 87 -8.13 -38.98 24.21
N GLU A 88 -8.49 -38.55 25.42
CA GLU A 88 -8.73 -37.15 25.75
C GLU A 88 -7.49 -36.28 25.47
N SER A 89 -6.31 -36.73 25.90
CA SER A 89 -5.05 -36.03 25.64
C SER A 89 -4.77 -35.88 24.13
N ARG A 90 -5.09 -36.90 23.31
CA ARG A 90 -4.95 -36.83 21.84
C ARG A 90 -5.93 -35.84 21.21
N VAL A 91 -7.18 -35.80 21.66
CA VAL A 91 -8.18 -34.86 21.16
C VAL A 91 -7.82 -33.43 21.55
N GLU A 92 -7.41 -33.21 22.81
CA GLU A 92 -6.95 -31.90 23.29
C GLU A 92 -5.71 -31.42 22.52
N GLN A 93 -4.76 -32.33 22.24
CA GLN A 93 -3.58 -32.00 21.43
C GLN A 93 -3.95 -31.63 19.99
N LYS A 94 -4.92 -32.32 19.35
CA LYS A 94 -5.40 -31.95 18.02
C LYS A 94 -6.06 -30.57 18.03
N PHE A 95 -6.86 -30.27 19.05
CA PHE A 95 -7.50 -28.97 19.19
C PHE A 95 -6.47 -27.85 19.37
N ARG A 96 -5.46 -28.04 20.24
CA ARG A 96 -4.35 -27.09 20.40
C ARG A 96 -3.60 -26.83 19.10
N LYS A 97 -3.27 -27.89 18.34
CA LYS A 97 -2.60 -27.74 17.04
C LYS A 97 -3.46 -26.97 16.03
N GLN A 98 -4.77 -27.21 16.01
CA GLN A 98 -5.69 -26.49 15.14
C GLN A 98 -5.82 -25.02 15.54
N ASP A 99 -5.87 -24.73 16.83
CA ASP A 99 -5.96 -23.37 17.35
C ASP A 99 -4.65 -22.59 17.10
N GLU A 100 -3.49 -23.21 17.32
CA GLU A 100 -2.17 -22.66 16.95
C GLU A 100 -2.09 -22.35 15.46
N HIS A 101 -2.61 -23.23 14.60
CA HIS A 101 -2.65 -23.01 13.15
C HIS A 101 -3.58 -21.85 12.77
N ASN A 102 -4.75 -21.72 13.41
CA ASN A 102 -5.65 -20.60 13.19
C ASN A 102 -5.04 -19.27 13.65
N MET A 103 -4.39 -19.25 14.82
CA MET A 103 -3.67 -18.09 15.34
C MET A 103 -2.52 -17.68 14.40
N ARG A 104 -1.77 -18.64 13.85
CA ARG A 104 -0.73 -18.34 12.83
C ARG A 104 -1.33 -17.74 11.55
N LYS A 105 -2.46 -18.26 11.07
CA LYS A 105 -3.17 -17.68 9.92
C LYS A 105 -3.65 -16.26 10.19
N GLN A 106 -4.20 -16.02 11.38
CA GLN A 106 -4.65 -14.68 11.77
C GLN A 106 -3.45 -13.72 11.89
N ALA A 107 -2.36 -14.14 12.54
CA ALA A 107 -1.14 -13.35 12.64
C ALA A 107 -0.57 -12.98 11.26
N GLY A 108 -0.53 -13.93 10.32
CA GLY A 108 -0.10 -13.65 8.94
C GLY A 108 -1.02 -12.69 8.18
N ALA A 109 -2.33 -12.75 8.43
CA ALA A 109 -3.29 -11.80 7.85
C ALA A 109 -3.13 -10.39 8.43
N GLU A 110 -2.88 -10.27 9.73
CA GLU A 110 -2.61 -9.01 10.42
C GLU A 110 -1.28 -8.40 9.95
N GLU A 111 -0.23 -9.20 9.80
CA GLU A 111 1.06 -8.77 9.26
C GLU A 111 0.92 -8.25 7.82
N ALA A 112 0.18 -8.96 6.96
CA ALA A 112 -0.10 -8.51 5.59
C ALA A 112 -0.92 -7.20 5.53
N LEU A 113 -1.82 -6.97 6.49
CA LEU A 113 -2.53 -5.69 6.62
C LEU A 113 -1.60 -4.57 7.08
N HIS A 114 -0.72 -4.85 8.06
CA HIS A 114 0.26 -3.90 8.55
C HIS A 114 1.24 -3.50 7.44
N GLU A 115 1.70 -4.44 6.63
CA GLU A 115 2.56 -4.18 5.47
C GLU A 115 1.86 -3.29 4.43
N LYS A 116 0.58 -3.52 4.15
CA LYS A 116 -0.21 -2.66 3.25
C LYS A 116 -0.41 -1.25 3.79
N LEU A 117 -0.67 -1.12 5.10
CA LEU A 117 -0.79 0.19 5.75
C LEU A 117 0.53 0.94 5.71
N GLN A 118 1.66 0.26 5.95
CA GLN A 118 2.98 0.85 5.86
C GLN A 118 3.27 1.34 4.43
N LYS A 119 3.02 0.51 3.41
CA LYS A 119 3.17 0.91 1.99
C LYS A 119 2.32 2.13 1.61
N LEU A 120 1.09 2.23 2.14
CA LEU A 120 0.24 3.40 1.92
C LEU A 120 0.77 4.65 2.63
N LYS A 121 1.34 4.49 3.83
CA LYS A 121 1.98 5.56 4.58
C LYS A 121 3.21 6.08 3.83
N ASP A 122 4.12 5.21 3.42
CA ASP A 122 5.32 5.56 2.65
C ASP A 122 4.96 6.21 1.31
N ALA A 123 3.91 5.74 0.63
CA ALA A 123 3.42 6.35 -0.61
C ALA A 123 2.80 7.74 -0.39
N SER A 124 2.18 7.98 0.76
CA SER A 124 1.66 9.30 1.14
C SER A 124 2.80 10.26 1.48
N GLU A 125 3.77 9.83 2.29
CA GLU A 125 4.97 10.61 2.65
C GLU A 125 5.76 10.99 1.38
N LYS A 126 5.98 10.04 0.47
CA LYS A 126 6.64 10.31 -0.83
C LYS A 126 5.88 11.30 -1.71
N LYS A 127 4.54 11.33 -1.64
CA LYS A 127 3.74 12.34 -2.37
C LYS A 127 3.85 13.71 -1.71
N GLN A 128 3.92 13.76 -0.39
CA GLN A 128 4.13 14.99 0.35
C GLN A 128 5.52 15.57 0.07
N GLU A 129 6.58 14.75 0.11
CA GLU A 129 7.94 15.18 -0.25
C GLU A 129 8.02 15.76 -1.66
N LYS A 130 7.36 15.13 -2.64
CA LYS A 130 7.30 15.66 -4.00
C LYS A 130 6.58 17.01 -4.09
N LEU A 131 5.56 17.22 -3.27
CA LEU A 131 4.83 18.49 -3.22
C LEU A 131 5.71 19.57 -2.58
N GLU A 132 6.38 19.25 -1.47
CA GLU A 132 7.34 20.14 -0.80
C GLU A 132 8.51 20.50 -1.72
N GLN A 133 9.05 19.55 -2.48
CA GLN A 133 10.09 19.79 -3.47
C GLN A 133 9.59 20.73 -4.60
N ALA A 134 8.41 20.48 -5.15
CA ALA A 134 7.82 21.34 -6.18
C ALA A 134 7.55 22.76 -5.66
N GLU A 135 7.19 22.91 -4.38
CA GLU A 135 7.05 24.22 -3.74
C GLU A 135 8.41 24.91 -3.55
N GLN A 136 9.46 24.18 -3.16
CA GLN A 136 10.82 24.72 -3.07
C GLN A 136 11.34 25.20 -4.42
N GLU A 137 11.19 24.39 -5.48
CA GLU A 137 11.56 24.77 -6.85
C GLU A 137 10.80 26.03 -7.32
N ARG A 138 9.51 26.13 -6.97
CA ARG A 138 8.70 27.31 -7.28
C ARG A 138 9.18 28.56 -6.52
N LEU A 139 9.54 28.42 -5.24
CA LEU A 139 10.09 29.52 -4.44
C LEU A 139 11.46 29.97 -4.97
N GLU A 140 12.32 29.04 -5.38
CA GLU A 140 13.61 29.36 -5.97
C GLU A 140 13.43 30.11 -7.30
N LYS A 141 12.47 29.68 -8.13
CA LYS A 141 12.12 30.37 -9.38
C LYS A 141 11.62 31.80 -9.12
N LEU A 142 10.70 31.98 -8.17
CA LEU A 142 10.20 33.30 -7.78
C LEU A 142 11.31 34.19 -7.23
N LYS A 143 12.26 33.64 -6.46
CA LYS A 143 13.42 34.37 -5.96
C LYS A 143 14.34 34.85 -7.11
N LYS A 144 14.58 34.00 -8.11
CA LYS A 144 15.34 34.39 -9.32
C LYS A 144 14.62 35.48 -10.11
N GLU A 145 13.30 35.37 -10.29
CA GLU A 145 12.49 36.39 -10.97
C GLU A 145 12.49 37.72 -10.20
N TYR A 146 12.38 37.69 -8.88
CA TYR A 146 12.44 38.87 -8.02
C TYR A 146 13.79 39.58 -8.13
N ASN A 147 14.90 38.84 -7.96
CA ASN A 147 16.25 39.39 -8.09
C ASN A 147 16.48 39.98 -9.49
N GLY A 148 15.98 39.31 -10.54
CA GLY A 148 16.10 39.80 -11.91
C GLY A 148 15.21 41.02 -12.22
N GLU A 149 14.13 41.24 -11.47
CA GLU A 149 13.34 42.48 -11.56
C GLU A 149 14.00 43.60 -10.74
N GLU A 150 14.57 43.28 -9.57
CA GLU A 150 15.36 44.21 -8.75
C GLU A 150 16.55 44.77 -9.54
N GLU A 151 17.31 43.92 -10.23
CA GLU A 151 18.39 44.35 -11.14
C GLU A 151 17.86 45.26 -12.25
N ARG A 152 16.73 44.91 -12.88
CA ARG A 152 16.12 45.74 -13.93
C ARG A 152 15.63 47.09 -13.42
N VAL A 153 15.17 47.17 -12.17
CA VAL A 153 14.78 48.44 -11.53
C VAL A 153 16.02 49.28 -11.22
N LEU A 154 17.09 48.66 -10.70
CA LEU A 154 18.36 49.34 -10.44
C LEU A 154 18.99 49.87 -11.74
N ASP A 155 18.99 49.09 -12.82
CA ASP A 155 19.48 49.51 -14.13
C ASP A 155 18.68 50.70 -14.69
N LYS A 156 17.34 50.66 -14.57
CA LYS A 156 16.49 51.79 -14.98
C LYS A 156 16.79 53.03 -14.15
N PHE A 157 16.96 52.88 -12.84
CA PHE A 157 17.29 53.99 -11.95
C PHE A 157 18.67 54.59 -12.28
N GLN A 158 19.68 53.75 -12.54
CA GLN A 158 21.00 54.20 -12.98
C GLN A 158 20.93 54.92 -14.33
N HIS A 159 20.21 54.37 -15.30
CA HIS A 159 20.03 55.00 -16.62
C HIS A 159 19.25 56.32 -16.52
N GLU A 160 18.24 56.42 -15.65
CA GLU A 160 17.53 57.68 -15.41
C GLU A 160 18.41 58.70 -14.70
N ALA A 161 19.23 58.29 -13.73
CA ALA A 161 20.20 59.14 -13.05
C ALA A 161 21.28 59.64 -14.03
N GLU A 162 21.81 58.78 -14.89
CA GLU A 162 22.77 59.14 -15.94
C GLU A 162 22.14 60.08 -16.97
N LYS A 163 20.90 59.82 -17.38
CA LYS A 163 20.16 60.72 -18.27
C LYS A 163 19.87 62.07 -17.63
N ALA A 164 19.56 62.11 -16.33
CA ALA A 164 19.38 63.34 -15.58
C ALA A 164 20.70 64.12 -15.48
N TRP A 165 21.81 63.41 -15.22
CA TRP A 165 23.15 63.99 -15.19
C TRP A 165 23.55 64.56 -16.57
N ILE A 166 23.38 63.78 -17.64
CA ILE A 166 23.56 64.23 -19.03
C ILE A 166 22.68 65.44 -19.32
N ASN A 167 21.39 65.41 -18.99
CA ASN A 167 20.53 66.57 -19.23
C ASN A 167 20.94 67.79 -18.41
N GLN A 168 21.50 67.62 -17.22
CA GLN A 168 21.95 68.73 -16.39
C GLN A 168 23.27 69.34 -16.88
N PHE A 169 24.18 68.52 -17.43
CA PHE A 169 25.54 68.94 -17.80
C PHE A 169 25.81 69.02 -19.31
N GLN A 170 24.91 68.50 -20.14
CA GLN A 170 25.06 68.35 -21.59
C GLN A 170 23.95 69.02 -22.38
N GLN A 171 23.05 69.79 -21.74
CA GLN A 171 22.35 70.84 -22.48
C GLN A 171 23.44 71.69 -23.16
N PRO A 172 23.40 71.89 -24.49
CA PRO A 172 24.22 72.92 -25.09
C PRO A 172 23.91 74.18 -24.29
N PRO A 173 24.92 74.86 -23.73
CA PRO A 173 24.59 76.02 -22.96
C PRO A 173 23.98 77.00 -23.98
N GLU A 174 22.65 77.17 -23.99
CA GLU A 174 22.05 78.39 -24.52
C GLU A 174 22.47 79.54 -23.59
N ALA A 175 22.82 79.19 -22.35
CA ALA A 175 23.71 79.94 -21.49
C ALA A 175 25.13 80.13 -22.05
N THR A 176 25.58 79.53 -23.15
CA THR A 176 26.82 79.90 -23.89
C THR A 176 26.48 80.84 -25.02
N SER A 177 25.26 80.94 -25.53
CA SER A 177 24.94 82.13 -26.34
C SER A 177 24.90 83.36 -25.43
N MET A 178 24.25 83.24 -24.26
CA MET A 178 24.24 84.31 -23.26
C MET A 178 25.58 84.48 -22.50
N LEU A 179 26.35 83.41 -22.19
CA LEU A 179 27.72 83.54 -21.65
C LEU A 179 28.70 83.96 -22.74
N THR A 180 28.52 83.67 -24.03
CA THR A 180 29.45 84.17 -25.06
C THR A 180 29.13 85.62 -25.39
N GLU A 181 27.86 86.05 -25.32
CA GLU A 181 27.50 87.48 -25.35
C GLU A 181 27.90 88.20 -24.05
N MET A 182 27.73 87.59 -22.87
CA MET A 182 28.25 88.14 -21.61
C MET A 182 29.77 88.09 -21.57
N HIS A 183 30.46 87.06 -22.08
CA HIS A 183 31.91 87.03 -22.18
C HIS A 183 32.43 87.96 -23.27
N ALA A 184 31.66 88.27 -24.32
CA ALA A 184 31.98 89.32 -25.28
C ALA A 184 31.80 90.71 -24.64
N ALA A 185 30.76 90.92 -23.84
CA ALA A 185 30.54 92.15 -23.07
C ALA A 185 31.54 92.31 -21.91
N VAL A 186 31.92 91.21 -21.25
CA VAL A 186 32.92 91.14 -20.18
C VAL A 186 34.33 91.25 -20.75
N ASN A 187 34.64 90.71 -21.93
CA ASN A 187 35.91 90.95 -22.61
C ASN A 187 36.02 92.38 -23.17
N MET A 188 34.90 93.02 -23.55
CA MET A 188 34.91 94.46 -23.88
C MET A 188 35.04 95.37 -22.66
N THR A 189 34.73 94.89 -21.45
CA THR A 189 34.92 95.65 -20.19
C THR A 189 36.18 95.25 -19.40
N GLN A 190 36.75 94.06 -19.62
CA GLN A 190 38.02 93.61 -19.03
C GLN A 190 39.26 94.26 -19.65
N ALA A 191 39.14 94.89 -20.81
CA ALA A 191 40.20 95.72 -21.35
C ALA A 191 40.38 97.06 -20.58
N ALA A 192 39.50 97.38 -19.63
CA ALA A 192 39.53 98.66 -18.87
C ALA A 192 39.69 98.52 -17.34
N ALA A 193 39.83 97.32 -16.77
CA ALA A 193 39.88 97.17 -15.32
C ALA A 193 40.89 96.12 -14.85
N VAL A 194 42.17 96.37 -15.11
CA VAL A 194 43.25 95.87 -14.25
C VAL A 194 43.30 96.79 -13.03
N ASN A 195 42.61 96.41 -11.95
CA ASN A 195 43.11 96.46 -10.57
C ASN A 195 41.99 96.25 -9.54
N GLY A 196 42.07 95.11 -8.85
CA GLY A 196 41.86 94.97 -7.41
C GLY A 196 40.61 95.59 -6.79
N SER A 197 39.49 94.89 -6.83
CA SER A 197 38.61 94.76 -5.66
C SER A 197 37.58 93.65 -5.90
N ASN A 198 37.61 92.59 -5.10
CA ASN A 198 36.64 91.48 -5.14
C ASN A 198 35.25 91.86 -4.62
N ASP A 199 34.92 93.15 -4.60
CA ASP A 199 33.68 93.70 -4.03
C ASP A 199 32.75 94.26 -5.10
N TRP A 200 32.49 93.47 -6.15
CA TRP A 200 31.50 93.82 -7.18
C TRP A 200 30.08 94.02 -6.59
N TRP A 201 29.80 93.38 -5.46
CA TRP A 201 28.58 93.54 -4.68
C TRP A 201 28.46 94.91 -3.98
N LYS A 202 29.55 95.69 -3.85
CA LYS A 202 29.52 97.07 -3.29
C LYS A 202 29.20 98.16 -4.32
N VAL A 203 29.12 97.82 -5.61
CA VAL A 203 28.79 98.75 -6.70
C VAL A 203 27.29 98.74 -7.02
N LEU A 204 26.54 97.76 -6.50
CA LEU A 204 25.09 97.71 -6.65
C LEU A 204 24.46 98.87 -5.89
N SER A 205 23.60 99.62 -6.57
CA SER A 205 22.75 100.60 -5.92
C SER A 205 21.76 99.89 -4.98
N ALA A 206 21.31 100.57 -3.93
CA ALA A 206 20.35 100.00 -2.98
C ALA A 206 19.06 99.50 -3.66
N ASP A 207 18.67 100.13 -4.78
CA ASP A 207 17.51 99.74 -5.58
C ASP A 207 17.75 98.42 -6.35
N GLU A 208 18.96 98.20 -6.85
CA GLU A 208 19.33 96.94 -7.52
C GLU A 208 19.47 95.78 -6.53
N GLU A 209 20.01 96.03 -5.33
CA GLU A 209 20.06 95.01 -4.26
C GLU A 209 18.65 94.61 -3.81
N LYS A 210 17.74 95.59 -3.68
CA LYS A 210 16.33 95.32 -3.35
C LYS A 210 15.64 94.50 -4.44
N LYS A 211 15.83 94.87 -5.71
CA LYS A 211 15.26 94.14 -6.86
C LYS A 211 15.80 92.71 -6.97
N LEU A 212 17.09 92.50 -6.68
CA LEU A 212 17.68 91.16 -6.63
C LEU A 212 17.08 90.33 -5.49
N LYS A 213 16.88 90.91 -4.30
CA LYS A 213 16.23 90.23 -3.17
C LYS A 213 14.78 89.86 -3.49
N GLU A 214 14.02 90.75 -4.09
CA GLU A 214 12.64 90.46 -4.56
C GLU A 214 12.65 89.32 -5.58
N SER A 215 13.51 89.37 -6.61
CA SER A 215 13.61 88.30 -7.60
C SER A 215 14.06 86.95 -7.03
N LEU A 216 14.88 86.97 -5.97
CA LEU A 216 15.35 85.76 -5.31
C LEU A 216 14.23 85.14 -4.47
N GLU A 217 13.40 85.97 -3.83
CA GLU A 217 12.25 85.49 -3.07
C GLU A 217 11.15 84.94 -4.00
N ASP A 218 10.86 85.62 -5.11
CA ASP A 218 9.93 85.11 -6.15
C ASP A 218 10.40 83.75 -6.71
N LEU A 219 11.71 83.57 -6.89
CA LEU A 219 12.29 82.33 -7.40
C LEU A 219 12.23 81.21 -6.36
N LYS A 220 12.39 81.52 -5.07
CA LYS A 220 12.17 80.55 -3.97
C LYS A 220 10.70 80.13 -3.89
N GLU A 221 9.77 81.07 -3.99
CA GLU A 221 8.34 80.78 -3.96
C GLU A 221 7.94 79.89 -5.14
N SER A 222 8.39 80.24 -6.36
CA SER A 222 8.17 79.40 -7.55
C SER A 222 8.81 78.02 -7.44
N LEU A 223 9.99 77.90 -6.81
CA LEU A 223 10.64 76.60 -6.58
C LEU A 223 9.83 75.75 -5.60
N GLN A 224 9.34 76.35 -4.51
CA GLN A 224 8.53 75.67 -3.51
C GLN A 224 7.19 75.20 -4.10
N GLU A 225 6.51 76.04 -4.89
CA GLU A 225 5.30 75.65 -5.61
C GLU A 225 5.55 74.47 -6.55
N HIS A 226 6.67 74.50 -7.29
CA HIS A 226 7.02 73.40 -8.19
C HIS A 226 7.33 72.11 -7.41
N GLU A 227 8.00 72.20 -6.26
CA GLU A 227 8.26 71.07 -5.37
C GLU A 227 6.95 70.45 -4.86
N GLU A 228 6.02 71.26 -4.35
CA GLU A 228 4.69 70.81 -3.91
C GLU A 228 3.89 70.17 -5.05
N VAL A 229 3.95 70.71 -6.26
CA VAL A 229 3.28 70.11 -7.44
C VAL A 229 3.90 68.77 -7.81
N VAL A 230 5.23 68.63 -7.74
CA VAL A 230 5.92 67.37 -8.00
C VAL A 230 5.58 66.34 -6.92
N GLU A 231 5.59 66.71 -5.64
CA GLU A 231 5.22 65.84 -4.51
C GLU A 231 3.77 65.35 -4.62
N ASN A 232 2.82 66.24 -4.89
CA ASN A 232 1.42 65.85 -5.08
C ASN A 232 1.25 64.90 -6.28
N LYS A 233 2.02 65.10 -7.35
CA LYS A 233 1.98 64.25 -8.54
C LYS A 233 2.62 62.88 -8.30
N THR A 234 3.70 62.80 -7.52
CA THR A 234 4.33 61.52 -7.15
C THR A 234 3.45 60.75 -6.16
N GLN A 235 2.87 61.41 -5.17
CA GLN A 235 1.94 60.80 -4.21
C GLN A 235 0.70 60.24 -4.90
N LYS A 236 0.09 61.00 -5.82
CA LYS A 236 -1.05 60.51 -6.62
C LYS A 236 -0.71 59.30 -7.50
N LYS A 237 0.51 59.25 -8.06
CA LYS A 237 0.99 58.07 -8.81
C LYS A 237 1.20 56.86 -7.89
N LEU A 238 1.74 57.08 -6.70
CA LEU A 238 1.95 56.03 -5.70
C LEU A 238 0.61 55.42 -5.26
N GLU A 239 -0.38 56.25 -4.97
CA GLU A 239 -1.75 55.80 -4.65
C GLU A 239 -2.37 54.99 -5.80
N ALA A 240 -2.21 55.45 -7.04
CA ALA A 240 -2.72 54.72 -8.21
C ALA A 240 -2.06 53.33 -8.37
N VAL A 241 -0.75 53.23 -8.16
CA VAL A 241 -0.02 51.94 -8.20
C VAL A 241 -0.47 51.04 -7.05
N GLN A 242 -0.67 51.59 -5.85
CA GLN A 242 -1.15 50.84 -4.68
C GLN A 242 -2.57 50.30 -4.89
N ASP A 243 -3.45 51.09 -5.52
CA ASP A 243 -4.80 50.67 -5.89
C ASP A 243 -4.79 49.56 -6.95
N GLU A 244 -3.92 49.67 -7.96
CA GLU A 244 -3.76 48.61 -8.96
C GLU A 244 -3.25 47.30 -8.35
N PHE A 245 -2.27 47.39 -7.45
CA PHE A 245 -1.77 46.24 -6.71
C PHE A 245 -2.87 45.59 -5.88
N SER A 246 -3.63 46.39 -5.11
CA SER A 246 -4.75 45.92 -4.29
C SER A 246 -5.85 45.24 -5.12
N ARG A 247 -6.13 45.76 -6.33
CA ARG A 247 -7.09 45.12 -7.27
C ARG A 247 -6.57 43.78 -7.81
N LYS A 248 -5.27 43.68 -8.12
CA LYS A 248 -4.65 42.43 -8.58
C LYS A 248 -4.61 41.39 -7.48
N GLU A 249 -4.24 41.80 -6.26
CA GLU A 249 -4.24 40.96 -5.06
C GLU A 249 -5.65 40.42 -4.78
N LYS A 250 -6.67 41.27 -4.75
CA LYS A 250 -8.07 40.86 -4.54
C LYS A 250 -8.52 39.83 -5.58
N LYS A 251 -8.21 40.03 -6.87
CA LYS A 251 -8.52 39.06 -7.94
C LYS A 251 -7.79 37.72 -7.74
N ALA A 252 -6.53 37.74 -7.30
CA ALA A 252 -5.76 36.53 -7.02
C ALA A 252 -6.33 35.75 -5.83
N VAL A 253 -6.71 36.46 -4.76
CA VAL A 253 -7.38 35.89 -3.57
C VAL A 253 -8.72 35.28 -3.97
N ASP A 254 -9.57 35.98 -4.72
CA ASP A 254 -10.86 35.44 -5.18
C ASP A 254 -10.68 34.16 -6.04
N LYS A 255 -9.64 34.10 -6.88
CA LYS A 255 -9.32 32.91 -7.69
C LYS A 255 -8.88 31.74 -6.79
N LEU A 256 -8.08 31.99 -5.77
CA LEU A 256 -7.67 30.99 -4.77
C LEU A 256 -8.86 30.47 -3.98
N THR A 257 -9.69 31.36 -3.44
CA THR A 257 -10.88 31.01 -2.65
C THR A 257 -11.82 30.10 -3.45
N ARG A 258 -12.09 30.42 -4.73
CA ARG A 258 -12.89 29.55 -5.62
C ARG A 258 -12.26 28.18 -5.85
N LYS A 259 -10.92 28.08 -5.91
CA LYS A 259 -10.22 26.80 -6.07
C LYS A 259 -10.30 25.96 -4.79
N ILE A 260 -10.12 26.59 -3.63
CA ILE A 260 -10.28 25.95 -2.31
C ILE A 260 -11.70 25.42 -2.16
N GLU A 261 -12.73 26.23 -2.46
CA GLU A 261 -14.13 25.78 -2.43
C GLU A 261 -14.40 24.59 -3.36
N LYS A 262 -13.82 24.59 -4.58
CA LYS A 262 -13.94 23.45 -5.50
C LYS A 262 -13.29 22.18 -4.94
N MET A 263 -12.14 22.28 -4.29
CA MET A 263 -11.49 21.13 -3.65
C MET A 263 -12.30 20.62 -2.46
N GLN A 264 -12.79 21.52 -1.59
CA GLN A 264 -13.65 21.16 -0.46
C GLN A 264 -14.95 20.48 -0.91
N ARG A 265 -15.59 20.95 -2.00
CA ARG A 265 -16.76 20.25 -2.59
C ARG A 265 -16.43 18.85 -3.08
N LYS A 266 -15.25 18.64 -3.68
CA LYS A 266 -14.79 17.30 -4.10
C LYS A 266 -14.53 16.41 -2.88
N GLU A 267 -13.94 16.95 -1.83
CA GLU A 267 -13.69 16.26 -0.57
C GLU A 267 -14.99 15.82 0.11
N ILE A 268 -15.98 16.72 0.22
CA ILE A 268 -17.31 16.41 0.78
C ILE A 268 -17.98 15.29 -0.03
N LYS A 269 -17.97 15.38 -1.37
CA LYS A 269 -18.51 14.31 -2.25
C LYS A 269 -17.78 12.98 -2.07
N ALA A 270 -16.47 12.99 -1.85
CA ALA A 270 -15.70 11.78 -1.58
C ALA A 270 -16.06 11.17 -0.22
N LYS A 271 -16.22 11.99 0.83
CA LYS A 271 -16.68 11.57 2.16
C LYS A 271 -18.09 10.98 2.11
N GLU A 272 -19.01 11.60 1.37
CA GLU A 272 -20.38 11.07 1.17
C GLU A 272 -20.36 9.69 0.48
N LYS A 273 -19.55 9.52 -0.58
CA LYS A 273 -19.39 8.22 -1.24
C LYS A 273 -18.82 7.16 -0.31
N LEU A 274 -17.83 7.50 0.51
CA LEU A 274 -17.26 6.60 1.51
C LEU A 274 -18.31 6.22 2.57
N GLN A 275 -19.10 7.18 3.03
CA GLN A 275 -20.19 6.95 3.98
C GLN A 275 -21.26 6.01 3.40
N GLN A 276 -21.63 6.17 2.13
CA GLN A 276 -22.54 5.25 1.44
C GLN A 276 -21.97 3.83 1.32
N VAL A 277 -20.66 3.68 1.07
CA VAL A 277 -20.01 2.36 1.03
C VAL A 277 -20.01 1.71 2.41
N LEU A 278 -19.72 2.47 3.47
CA LEU A 278 -19.78 2.00 4.85
C LEU A 278 -21.20 1.53 5.24
N GLU A 279 -22.22 2.29 4.88
CA GLU A 279 -23.62 1.92 5.13
C GLU A 279 -24.03 0.64 4.38
N LYS A 280 -23.60 0.50 3.11
CA LYS A 280 -23.80 -0.74 2.33
C LYS A 280 -23.08 -1.95 2.95
N LEU A 281 -21.88 -1.75 3.51
CA LEU A 281 -21.16 -2.83 4.20
C LEU A 281 -21.83 -3.21 5.52
N GLN A 282 -22.29 -2.22 6.30
CA GLN A 282 -23.02 -2.47 7.55
C GLN A 282 -24.34 -3.20 7.31
N THR A 283 -25.11 -2.82 6.30
CA THR A 283 -26.37 -3.51 5.93
C THR A 283 -26.12 -4.94 5.45
N LYS A 284 -25.08 -5.17 4.64
CA LYS A 284 -24.64 -6.53 4.26
C LYS A 284 -24.23 -7.35 5.48
N SER A 285 -23.41 -6.79 6.38
CA SER A 285 -22.98 -7.45 7.63
C SER A 285 -24.16 -7.84 8.51
N LYS A 286 -25.15 -6.95 8.67
CA LYS A 286 -26.39 -7.24 9.42
C LYS A 286 -27.23 -8.33 8.73
N SER A 287 -27.30 -8.32 7.40
CA SER A 287 -28.01 -9.35 6.65
C SER A 287 -27.33 -10.71 6.77
N THR A 288 -25.99 -10.79 6.68
CA THR A 288 -25.25 -12.04 6.87
C THR A 288 -25.35 -12.53 8.31
N GLN A 289 -25.31 -11.63 9.29
CA GLN A 289 -25.51 -11.99 10.70
C GLN A 289 -26.92 -12.54 10.92
N LYS A 290 -27.95 -11.89 10.38
CA LYS A 290 -29.33 -12.40 10.46
C LYS A 290 -29.49 -13.77 9.80
N LYS A 291 -28.85 -14.00 8.65
CA LYS A 291 -28.84 -15.33 8.01
C LYS A 291 -28.13 -16.37 8.87
N LEU A 292 -27.05 -16.00 9.54
CA LEU A 292 -26.34 -16.88 10.46
C LEU A 292 -27.20 -17.23 11.69
N GLU A 293 -27.93 -16.24 12.23
CA GLU A 293 -28.88 -16.43 13.34
C GLU A 293 -30.08 -17.29 12.94
N GLU A 294 -30.51 -17.25 11.67
CA GLU A 294 -31.61 -18.06 11.14
C GLU A 294 -31.18 -19.50 10.82
N VAL A 295 -30.01 -19.68 10.19
CA VAL A 295 -29.49 -21.00 9.76
C VAL A 295 -28.82 -21.74 10.93
N GLY A 296 -28.27 -21.02 11.91
CA GLY A 296 -27.57 -21.60 13.06
C GLY A 296 -28.41 -22.65 13.81
N PRO A 297 -29.65 -22.34 14.24
CA PRO A 297 -30.53 -23.30 14.90
C PRO A 297 -30.86 -24.52 14.03
N GLU A 298 -31.02 -24.35 12.71
CA GLU A 298 -31.33 -25.45 11.79
C GLU A 298 -30.15 -26.41 11.66
N ILE A 299 -28.92 -25.90 11.54
CA ILE A 299 -27.70 -26.73 11.52
C ILE A 299 -27.55 -27.47 12.86
N VAL A 300 -27.76 -26.78 13.98
CA VAL A 300 -27.69 -27.41 15.32
C VAL A 300 -28.74 -28.52 15.47
N GLN A 301 -29.95 -28.30 14.95
CA GLN A 301 -31.01 -29.30 14.99
C GLN A 301 -30.68 -30.51 14.11
N ARG A 302 -30.21 -30.31 12.86
CA ARG A 302 -29.78 -31.42 12.00
C ARG A 302 -28.67 -32.25 12.62
N LEU A 303 -27.67 -31.62 13.22
CA LEU A 303 -26.60 -32.32 13.92
C LEU A 303 -27.10 -33.12 15.13
N LYS A 304 -28.12 -32.60 15.82
CA LYS A 304 -28.77 -33.30 16.94
C LYS A 304 -29.54 -34.52 16.45
N ASP A 305 -30.28 -34.38 15.36
CA ASP A 305 -31.04 -35.47 14.75
C ASP A 305 -30.11 -36.57 14.21
N GLU A 306 -29.03 -36.20 13.51
CA GLU A 306 -27.98 -37.14 13.05
C GLU A 306 -27.29 -37.86 14.22
N TYR A 307 -27.12 -37.18 15.36
CA TYR A 307 -26.52 -37.78 16.55
C TYR A 307 -27.46 -38.82 17.19
N GLU A 308 -28.74 -38.52 17.33
CA GLU A 308 -29.72 -39.48 17.85
C GLU A 308 -29.90 -40.66 16.89
N GLU A 309 -29.93 -40.44 15.57
CA GLU A 309 -29.99 -41.53 14.57
C GLU A 309 -28.78 -42.47 14.69
N LYS A 310 -27.56 -41.92 14.78
CA LYS A 310 -26.34 -42.73 14.98
C LYS A 310 -26.33 -43.47 16.30
N LYS A 311 -26.88 -42.86 17.36
CA LYS A 311 -27.00 -43.47 18.68
C LYS A 311 -27.99 -44.64 18.66
N GLU A 312 -29.17 -44.47 18.06
CA GLU A 312 -30.15 -45.54 17.89
C GLU A 312 -29.59 -46.69 17.03
N GLY A 313 -28.86 -46.36 15.96
CA GLY A 313 -28.16 -47.36 15.13
C GLY A 313 -27.13 -48.18 15.92
N LEU A 314 -26.31 -47.52 16.75
CA LEU A 314 -25.35 -48.20 17.63
C LEU A 314 -26.05 -49.06 18.69
N GLU A 315 -27.12 -48.56 19.32
CA GLU A 315 -27.90 -49.32 20.30
C GLU A 315 -28.51 -50.59 19.68
N ALA A 316 -29.01 -50.49 18.43
CA ALA A 316 -29.49 -51.64 17.67
C ALA A 316 -28.38 -52.65 17.37
N GLU A 317 -27.21 -52.20 16.91
CA GLU A 317 -26.05 -53.07 16.67
C GLU A 317 -25.59 -53.79 17.95
N PHE A 318 -25.58 -53.10 19.09
CA PHE A 318 -25.24 -53.71 20.38
C PHE A 318 -26.26 -54.77 20.79
N LYS A 319 -27.55 -54.49 20.60
CA LYS A 319 -28.62 -55.45 20.88
C LYS A 319 -28.52 -56.69 19.98
N GLU A 320 -28.25 -56.52 18.70
CA GLU A 320 -28.04 -57.63 17.76
C GLU A 320 -26.81 -58.47 18.15
N LYS A 321 -25.68 -57.82 18.46
CA LYS A 321 -24.48 -58.52 18.93
C LYS A 321 -24.72 -59.29 20.23
N ALA A 322 -25.48 -58.71 21.17
CA ALA A 322 -25.84 -59.38 22.42
C ALA A 322 -26.73 -60.62 22.18
N GLU A 323 -27.73 -60.51 21.30
CA GLU A 323 -28.56 -61.66 20.91
C GLU A 323 -27.74 -62.75 20.20
N LYS A 324 -26.81 -62.37 19.33
CA LYS A 324 -25.90 -63.31 18.65
C LYS A 324 -24.99 -64.04 19.63
N LEU A 325 -24.40 -63.32 20.59
CA LEU A 325 -23.58 -63.92 21.65
C LEU A 325 -24.40 -64.87 22.53
N LYS A 326 -25.65 -64.52 22.84
CA LYS A 326 -26.55 -65.39 23.62
C LYS A 326 -26.84 -66.70 22.88
N LYS A 327 -27.16 -66.63 21.58
CA LYS A 327 -27.35 -67.83 20.73
C LYS A 327 -26.07 -68.67 20.63
N GLU A 328 -24.90 -68.05 20.53
CA GLU A 328 -23.63 -68.76 20.50
C GLU A 328 -23.31 -69.46 21.83
N GLN A 329 -23.64 -68.85 22.97
CA GLN A 329 -23.51 -69.48 24.28
C GLN A 329 -24.46 -70.68 24.42
N GLU A 330 -25.72 -70.55 24.00
CA GLU A 330 -26.70 -71.64 24.00
C GLU A 330 -26.23 -72.82 23.14
N GLN A 331 -25.72 -72.55 21.93
CA GLN A 331 -25.10 -73.60 21.09
C GLN A 331 -23.90 -74.27 21.74
N LYS A 332 -23.03 -73.51 22.41
CA LYS A 332 -21.88 -74.08 23.14
C LYS A 332 -22.30 -74.94 24.33
N GLU A 333 -23.41 -74.59 25.00
CA GLU A 333 -23.97 -75.40 26.08
C GLU A 333 -24.59 -76.69 25.54
N GLU A 334 -25.32 -76.63 24.43
CA GLU A 334 -25.83 -77.82 23.72
C GLU A 334 -24.69 -78.74 23.26
N GLU A 335 -23.63 -78.20 22.65
CA GLU A 335 -22.47 -78.97 22.21
C GLU A 335 -21.73 -79.62 23.40
N LYS A 336 -21.61 -78.90 24.53
CA LYS A 336 -21.07 -79.45 25.78
C LYS A 336 -21.94 -80.57 26.34
N ALA A 337 -23.27 -80.41 26.33
CA ALA A 337 -24.20 -81.43 26.78
C ALA A 337 -24.13 -82.69 25.89
N GLU A 338 -24.00 -82.52 24.57
CA GLU A 338 -23.81 -83.63 23.63
C GLU A 338 -22.47 -84.34 23.85
N LYS A 339 -21.37 -83.59 24.06
CA LYS A 339 -20.05 -84.15 24.41
C LYS A 339 -20.09 -84.95 25.71
N LEU A 340 -20.73 -84.42 26.77
CA LEU A 340 -20.91 -85.13 28.04
C LEU A 340 -21.69 -86.43 27.87
N LYS A 341 -22.74 -86.42 27.04
CA LYS A 341 -23.53 -87.62 26.74
C LYS A 341 -22.70 -88.69 26.02
N LYS A 342 -21.91 -88.30 25.01
CA LYS A 342 -20.97 -89.20 24.31
C LYS A 342 -19.90 -89.76 25.25
N GLU A 343 -19.38 -88.93 26.15
CA GLU A 343 -18.38 -89.36 27.14
C GLU A 343 -18.97 -90.37 28.15
N GLN A 344 -20.23 -90.18 28.58
CA GLN A 344 -20.92 -91.16 29.42
C GLN A 344 -21.13 -92.49 28.70
N GLU A 345 -21.59 -92.47 27.44
CA GLU A 345 -21.72 -93.69 26.63
C GLU A 345 -20.37 -94.41 26.45
N GLN A 346 -19.28 -93.67 26.22
CA GLN A 346 -17.94 -94.24 26.14
C GLN A 346 -17.47 -94.85 27.46
N LYS A 347 -17.74 -94.22 28.61
CA LYS A 347 -17.40 -94.78 29.93
C LYS A 347 -18.20 -96.03 30.25
N GLU A 348 -19.47 -96.11 29.84
CA GLU A 348 -20.28 -97.33 29.96
C GLU A 348 -19.73 -98.45 29.06
N GLU A 349 -19.32 -98.14 27.83
CA GLU A 349 -18.67 -99.09 26.93
C GLU A 349 -17.29 -99.54 27.44
N GLU A 350 -16.52 -98.64 28.05
CA GLU A 350 -15.23 -98.93 28.67
C GLU A 350 -15.38 -99.79 29.92
N MET A 351 -16.38 -99.53 30.78
CA MET A 351 -16.71 -100.40 31.92
C MET A 351 -17.19 -101.79 31.46
N ALA A 352 -17.88 -101.89 30.32
CA ALA A 352 -18.23 -103.18 29.72
C ALA A 352 -16.99 -103.94 29.21
N LYS A 353 -15.99 -103.24 28.67
CA LYS A 353 -14.70 -103.81 28.25
C LYS A 353 -13.80 -104.16 29.45
N GLU A 354 -13.78 -103.35 30.51
CA GLU A 354 -13.00 -103.60 31.72
C GLU A 354 -13.52 -104.82 32.50
N ASN A 355 -14.84 -105.03 32.51
CA ASN A 355 -15.45 -106.25 33.04
C ASN A 355 -15.15 -107.50 32.18
N ALA A 356 -14.80 -107.34 30.90
CA ALA A 356 -14.32 -108.45 30.06
C ALA A 356 -12.82 -108.75 30.27
N THR A 357 -12.01 -107.76 30.66
CA THR A 357 -10.56 -107.94 30.89
C THR A 357 -10.18 -108.29 32.34
N LYS A 358 -11.11 -108.16 33.31
CA LYS A 358 -10.92 -108.59 34.71
C LYS A 358 -11.02 -110.10 34.97
N ALA A 359 -11.06 -110.92 33.92
CA ALA A 359 -10.97 -112.39 34.01
C ALA A 359 -9.62 -113.00 33.55
N ALA A 360 -8.63 -112.18 33.14
CA ALA A 360 -7.46 -112.73 32.43
C ALA A 360 -6.05 -112.35 32.94
N ASN A 361 -5.85 -111.51 33.95
CA ASN A 361 -4.47 -111.18 34.37
C ASN A 361 -4.31 -111.01 35.88
N ALA A 362 -4.05 -112.13 36.54
CA ALA A 362 -3.43 -112.22 37.85
C ALA A 362 -2.04 -112.86 37.69
N ALA A 363 -1.00 -112.06 37.42
CA ALA A 363 0.41 -112.38 37.74
C ALA A 363 1.37 -111.24 37.34
N ASN A 364 2.36 -110.99 38.21
CA ASN A 364 3.56 -110.12 38.09
C ASN A 364 3.34 -108.63 38.35
N SER A 365 3.71 -108.01 39.50
CA SER A 365 4.89 -108.08 40.38
C SER A 365 6.10 -107.24 39.90
N THR A 366 6.28 -106.09 40.57
CA THR A 366 7.54 -105.48 41.08
C THR A 366 8.62 -104.94 40.10
N GLN A 367 8.92 -103.63 40.14
CA GLN A 367 10.07 -103.02 40.87
C GLN A 367 10.35 -101.55 40.46
N GLU A 368 10.81 -100.79 41.47
CA GLU A 368 11.76 -99.65 41.40
C GLU A 368 11.37 -98.36 40.66
N ALA A 369 11.88 -97.17 40.99
CA ALA A 369 12.42 -96.51 42.17
C ALA A 369 12.87 -95.12 41.66
N GLN A 370 12.52 -94.06 42.41
CA GLN A 370 13.30 -92.82 42.57
C GLN A 370 13.38 -91.76 41.43
N SER A 371 13.35 -90.51 41.92
CA SER A 371 14.16 -89.34 41.53
C SER A 371 13.33 -88.15 40.99
N SER A 372 13.00 -87.15 41.83
CA SER A 372 13.78 -85.93 42.17
C SER A 372 13.46 -84.76 41.22
N GLN A 373 12.92 -83.65 41.75
CA GLN A 373 13.59 -82.33 41.91
C GLN A 373 13.14 -81.31 40.84
N LEU A 374 12.52 -80.17 41.20
CA LEU A 374 13.06 -78.89 41.72
C LEU A 374 13.57 -77.95 40.60
N ALA A 375 13.37 -76.64 40.85
CA ALA A 375 13.82 -75.43 40.12
C ALA A 375 12.84 -74.91 39.04
N SER A 376 12.23 -73.72 39.13
CA SER A 376 12.76 -72.34 39.28
C SER A 376 13.63 -71.88 38.11
N GLU A 377 13.44 -70.60 37.74
CA GLU A 377 14.29 -69.72 36.91
C GLU A 377 13.78 -69.34 35.49
N GLU A 378 13.15 -68.16 35.41
CA GLU A 378 13.57 -67.08 34.48
C GLU A 378 15.05 -66.68 34.76
N PRO A 379 15.73 -65.83 33.98
CA PRO A 379 15.58 -65.40 32.58
C PRO A 379 16.93 -65.54 31.81
N LYS A 380 16.96 -65.36 30.47
CA LYS A 380 18.07 -64.62 29.80
C LYS A 380 17.93 -64.47 28.29
N ALA A 381 18.36 -63.29 27.88
CA ALA A 381 18.67 -62.82 26.55
C ALA A 381 19.60 -63.74 25.75
N THR A 382 19.35 -63.78 24.44
CA THR A 382 20.33 -64.03 23.37
C THR A 382 19.72 -63.31 22.16
N GLN A 383 20.02 -62.03 21.91
CA GLN A 383 21.26 -61.54 21.29
C GLN A 383 21.80 -62.52 20.23
N ARG A 384 21.19 -62.50 19.04
CA ARG A 384 21.85 -62.99 17.83
C ARG A 384 21.71 -61.95 16.72
N ASN A 385 22.86 -61.37 16.42
CA ASN A 385 23.14 -60.53 15.28
C ASN A 385 22.73 -61.23 13.98
N HIS A 386 21.74 -60.67 13.30
CA HIS A 386 21.73 -60.64 11.85
C HIS A 386 21.61 -59.19 11.43
N GLY A 387 22.78 -58.56 11.30
CA GLY A 387 22.95 -57.49 10.34
C GLY A 387 22.67 -58.09 8.97
N PHE A 388 21.54 -57.71 8.39
CA PHE A 388 21.39 -57.68 6.96
C PHE A 388 21.15 -56.23 6.59
N GLU A 389 22.14 -55.69 5.90
CA GLU A 389 22.06 -54.49 5.10
C GLU A 389 20.74 -54.51 4.29
N LEU A 390 19.78 -53.69 4.71
CA LEU A 390 18.77 -53.11 3.85
C LEU A 390 18.83 -51.58 4.01
N GLY A 391 20.06 -51.08 3.98
CA GLY A 391 20.32 -49.75 3.45
C GLY A 391 20.38 -49.88 1.92
N VAL A 392 19.76 -48.91 1.24
CA VAL A 392 19.96 -48.61 -0.18
C VAL A 392 19.27 -49.60 -1.14
N ILE A 393 17.99 -49.34 -1.45
CA ILE A 393 17.34 -49.37 -2.79
C ILE A 393 15.83 -49.24 -2.54
N MET A 394 15.36 -48.01 -2.28
CA MET A 394 13.98 -47.56 -2.48
C MET A 394 13.95 -46.03 -2.49
N LEU A 395 14.91 -45.44 -3.22
CA LEU A 395 14.95 -44.01 -3.54
C LEU A 395 15.20 -43.78 -5.04
N ALA A 396 14.91 -44.77 -5.88
CA ALA A 396 15.19 -44.75 -7.33
C ALA A 396 14.03 -45.28 -8.19
N ALA A 397 12.78 -45.16 -7.72
CA ALA A 397 11.58 -45.55 -8.48
C ALA A 397 10.61 -44.38 -8.76
N THR A 398 11.01 -43.14 -8.48
CA THR A 398 10.15 -41.93 -8.66
C THR A 398 10.69 -40.97 -9.72
N ALA A 399 11.51 -41.44 -10.66
CA ALA A 399 12.15 -40.60 -11.67
C ALA A 399 11.94 -41.03 -13.13
N LEU A 400 11.02 -41.97 -13.43
CA LEU A 400 10.93 -42.53 -14.80
C LEU A 400 9.52 -42.73 -15.37
N VAL A 401 8.49 -42.06 -14.83
CA VAL A 401 7.14 -42.05 -15.43
C VAL A 401 6.57 -40.63 -15.47
N ARG A 402 7.22 -39.73 -16.22
CA ARG A 402 6.60 -38.46 -16.62
C ARG A 402 6.91 -38.11 -18.08
N SER A 403 6.90 -39.15 -18.91
CA SER A 403 7.21 -39.09 -20.34
C SER A 403 6.17 -39.88 -21.13
N SER A 404 4.89 -39.50 -21.05
CA SER A 404 3.84 -40.05 -21.90
C SER A 404 2.50 -39.35 -21.68
N ASP A 405 2.03 -38.70 -22.75
CA ASP A 405 0.61 -38.46 -23.07
C ASP A 405 -0.12 -37.25 -22.45
N PHE A 406 0.58 -36.19 -22.05
CA PHE A 406 -0.09 -34.91 -21.72
C PHE A 406 -0.39 -34.01 -22.94
N ASP A 407 -0.01 -34.44 -24.14
CA ASP A 407 -0.13 -33.63 -25.38
C ASP A 407 -1.45 -33.83 -26.15
N SER A 408 -2.33 -34.75 -25.74
CA SER A 408 -3.65 -34.89 -26.37
C SER A 408 -4.73 -34.21 -25.52
N TYR A 409 -4.69 -32.88 -25.45
CA TYR A 409 -5.79 -32.12 -24.88
C TYR A 409 -6.98 -32.12 -25.86
N ASP A 410 -8.00 -32.95 -25.62
CA ASP A 410 -9.29 -33.00 -26.36
C ASP A 410 -10.21 -31.77 -26.13
N GLY A 411 -9.63 -30.64 -25.73
CA GLY A 411 -10.38 -29.39 -25.60
C GLY A 411 -10.63 -28.74 -26.97
N PRO A 412 -11.69 -27.93 -27.12
CA PRO A 412 -11.82 -27.07 -28.29
C PRO A 412 -10.55 -26.22 -28.46
N PRO A 413 -10.08 -25.99 -29.69
CA PRO A 413 -8.89 -25.19 -29.95
C PRO A 413 -9.03 -23.80 -29.31
N PRO A 414 -7.92 -23.19 -28.83
CA PRO A 414 -7.97 -21.86 -28.26
C PRO A 414 -8.57 -20.87 -29.29
N PRO A 415 -9.36 -19.88 -28.85
CA PRO A 415 -9.83 -18.81 -29.73
C PRO A 415 -8.66 -18.14 -30.47
N ASP A 416 -8.88 -17.69 -31.70
CA ASP A 416 -7.83 -17.11 -32.55
C ASP A 416 -7.07 -15.97 -31.87
N GLU A 417 -7.76 -15.14 -31.07
CA GLU A 417 -7.13 -14.06 -30.30
C GLU A 417 -6.13 -14.55 -29.24
N VAL A 418 -6.41 -15.72 -28.65
CA VAL A 418 -5.51 -16.35 -27.67
C VAL A 418 -4.33 -16.96 -28.40
N ALA A 419 -4.56 -17.58 -29.56
CA ALA A 419 -3.48 -18.10 -30.40
C ALA A 419 -2.53 -17.00 -30.89
N GLU A 420 -3.07 -15.85 -31.31
CA GLU A 420 -2.28 -14.66 -31.66
C GLU A 420 -1.48 -14.13 -30.46
N ALA A 421 -2.08 -14.13 -29.26
CA ALA A 421 -1.38 -13.74 -28.04
C ALA A 421 -0.19 -14.68 -27.71
N TYR A 422 -0.34 -15.99 -27.91
CA TYR A 422 0.75 -16.96 -27.76
C TYR A 422 1.86 -16.72 -28.80
N ALA A 423 1.47 -16.43 -30.05
CA ALA A 423 2.41 -16.07 -31.11
C ALA A 423 3.20 -14.80 -30.78
N LEU A 424 2.55 -13.76 -30.24
CA LEU A 424 3.21 -12.52 -29.80
C LEU A 424 4.25 -12.75 -28.70
N LEU A 425 4.03 -13.71 -27.80
CA LEU A 425 5.00 -14.09 -26.77
C LEU A 425 6.07 -15.08 -27.28
N ASN A 426 5.95 -15.56 -28.51
CA ASN A 426 6.74 -16.66 -29.08
C ASN A 426 6.71 -17.90 -28.18
N LEU A 427 5.51 -18.31 -27.78
CA LEU A 427 5.27 -19.52 -26.98
C LEU A 427 4.40 -20.51 -27.76
N PRO A 428 4.64 -21.83 -27.61
CA PRO A 428 3.71 -22.83 -28.12
C PRO A 428 2.38 -22.76 -27.35
N LEU A 429 1.28 -23.19 -27.99
CA LEU A 429 -0.05 -23.24 -27.36
C LEU A 429 -0.13 -24.20 -26.16
N SER A 430 0.84 -25.10 -26.02
CA SER A 430 1.01 -26.00 -24.88
C SER A 430 1.72 -25.36 -23.68
N ALA A 431 2.19 -24.11 -23.79
CA ALA A 431 2.94 -23.45 -22.72
C ALA A 431 2.06 -23.22 -21.47
N LEU A 432 2.63 -23.51 -20.29
CA LEU A 432 1.93 -23.40 -19.02
C LEU A 432 1.88 -21.95 -18.53
N ARG A 433 1.05 -21.72 -17.51
CA ARG A 433 0.89 -20.42 -16.84
C ARG A 433 2.24 -19.79 -16.44
N ASP A 434 3.17 -20.60 -15.94
CA ASP A 434 4.46 -20.11 -15.47
C ASP A 434 5.40 -19.75 -16.62
N ASP A 435 5.32 -20.45 -17.75
CA ASP A 435 6.11 -20.15 -18.95
C ASP A 435 5.65 -18.84 -19.58
N VAL A 436 4.33 -18.61 -19.62
CA VAL A 436 3.72 -17.33 -20.02
C VAL A 436 4.23 -16.19 -19.13
N GLN A 437 4.27 -16.40 -17.81
CA GLN A 437 4.79 -15.38 -16.88
C GLN A 437 6.29 -15.14 -17.04
N ARG A 438 7.11 -16.19 -17.16
CA ARG A 438 8.56 -16.08 -17.35
C ARG A 438 8.88 -15.37 -18.65
N ARG A 439 8.26 -15.79 -19.76
CA ARG A 439 8.49 -15.20 -21.08
C ARG A 439 8.01 -13.76 -21.18
N SER A 440 6.83 -13.45 -20.64
CA SER A 440 6.33 -12.08 -20.62
C SER A 440 7.23 -11.13 -19.82
N ARG A 441 7.79 -11.58 -18.68
CA ARG A 441 8.78 -10.78 -17.92
C ARG A 441 10.07 -10.56 -18.72
N ALA A 442 10.55 -11.58 -19.42
CA ALA A 442 11.75 -11.46 -20.26
C ALA A 442 11.54 -10.44 -21.39
N LEU A 443 10.46 -10.55 -22.16
CA LEU A 443 10.13 -9.62 -23.25
C LEU A 443 9.83 -8.20 -22.75
N ALA A 444 9.17 -8.06 -21.60
CA ALA A 444 8.92 -6.76 -20.98
C ALA A 444 10.22 -6.04 -20.61
N ARG A 445 11.25 -6.77 -20.13
CA ARG A 445 12.57 -6.21 -19.84
C ARG A 445 13.38 -5.87 -21.08
N GLU A 446 13.16 -6.57 -22.19
CA GLU A 446 13.80 -6.30 -23.48
C GLU A 446 13.18 -5.07 -24.17
N ARG A 447 11.84 -4.99 -24.16
CA ARG A 447 11.06 -3.97 -24.88
C ARG A 447 10.56 -2.84 -23.97
N HIS A 448 11.21 -2.63 -22.83
CA HIS A 448 10.85 -1.55 -21.92
C HIS A 448 11.07 -0.19 -22.60
N PRO A 449 10.12 0.76 -22.53
CA PRO A 449 10.26 2.07 -23.18
C PRO A 449 11.51 2.83 -22.71
N ASP A 450 11.91 2.68 -21.45
CA ASP A 450 13.11 3.34 -20.90
C ASP A 450 14.42 2.86 -21.54
N LYS A 451 14.45 1.63 -22.09
CA LYS A 451 15.63 1.09 -22.77
C LYS A 451 15.67 1.45 -24.26
N ALA A 452 14.58 2.01 -24.80
CA ALA A 452 14.50 2.38 -26.19
C ALA A 452 15.10 3.79 -26.45
N PRO A 453 15.79 4.00 -27.58
CA PRO A 453 16.19 5.33 -28.03
C PRO A 453 14.99 6.27 -28.11
N PRO A 454 15.14 7.59 -27.86
CA PRO A 454 14.04 8.56 -27.84
C PRO A 454 13.09 8.45 -29.05
N ASP A 455 13.66 8.32 -30.26
CA ASP A 455 12.90 8.22 -31.52
C ASP A 455 12.04 6.96 -31.64
N GLN A 456 12.37 5.92 -30.86
CA GLN A 456 11.68 4.63 -30.86
C GLN A 456 10.80 4.42 -29.62
N ARG A 457 10.80 5.33 -28.65
CA ARG A 457 10.06 5.17 -27.38
C ARG A 457 8.56 4.98 -27.60
N VAL A 458 7.95 5.75 -28.51
CA VAL A 458 6.52 5.62 -28.82
C VAL A 458 6.20 4.22 -29.34
N ARG A 459 7.04 3.70 -30.24
CA ARG A 459 6.89 2.34 -30.78
C ARG A 459 7.12 1.28 -29.68
N ALA A 460 8.13 1.46 -28.83
CA ALA A 460 8.41 0.57 -27.71
C ALA A 460 7.25 0.53 -26.70
N THR A 461 6.67 1.68 -26.35
CA THR A 461 5.48 1.77 -25.48
C THR A 461 4.29 1.01 -26.07
N ARG A 462 4.04 1.14 -27.38
CA ARG A 462 2.97 0.41 -28.07
C ARG A 462 3.19 -1.10 -27.99
N LEU A 463 4.40 -1.57 -28.31
CA LEU A 463 4.77 -2.99 -28.23
C LEU A 463 4.68 -3.52 -26.80
N PHE A 464 5.13 -2.74 -25.82
CA PHE A 464 5.07 -3.10 -24.41
C PHE A 464 3.63 -3.30 -23.94
N ARG A 465 2.71 -2.40 -24.32
CA ARG A 465 1.27 -2.58 -24.04
C ARG A 465 0.71 -3.83 -24.70
N GLN A 466 1.01 -4.06 -25.98
CA GLN A 466 0.58 -5.27 -26.68
C GLN A 466 1.05 -6.57 -25.98
N LEU A 467 2.27 -6.59 -25.44
CA LEU A 467 2.78 -7.72 -24.67
C LEU A 467 2.02 -7.94 -23.35
N GLN A 468 1.63 -6.86 -22.65
CA GLN A 468 0.83 -6.97 -21.42
C GLN A 468 -0.59 -7.45 -21.71
N ASP A 469 -1.20 -6.95 -22.79
CA ASP A 469 -2.54 -7.36 -23.21
C ASP A 469 -2.55 -8.84 -23.62
N ALA A 470 -1.55 -9.28 -24.39
CA ALA A 470 -1.38 -10.69 -24.76
C ALA A 470 -1.23 -11.59 -23.52
N LYS A 471 -0.39 -11.21 -22.56
CA LYS A 471 -0.24 -11.92 -21.28
C LYS A 471 -1.57 -12.00 -20.53
N ALA A 472 -2.31 -10.90 -20.41
CA ALA A 472 -3.59 -10.87 -19.71
C ALA A 472 -4.63 -11.77 -20.37
N LYS A 473 -4.72 -11.76 -21.71
CA LYS A 473 -5.60 -12.65 -22.48
C LYS A 473 -5.30 -14.12 -22.22
N ILE A 474 -4.02 -14.52 -22.34
CA ILE A 474 -3.62 -15.92 -22.12
C ILE A 474 -3.92 -16.36 -20.68
N LEU A 475 -3.56 -15.55 -19.68
CA LEU A 475 -3.80 -15.89 -18.28
C LEU A 475 -5.30 -15.96 -17.94
N SER A 476 -6.13 -15.13 -18.55
CA SER A 476 -7.59 -15.21 -18.41
C SER A 476 -8.13 -16.51 -19.00
N TRP A 477 -7.70 -16.88 -20.20
CA TRP A 477 -8.10 -18.13 -20.86
C TRP A 477 -7.65 -19.37 -20.06
N LEU A 478 -6.40 -19.40 -19.60
CA LEU A 478 -5.89 -20.48 -18.75
C LEU A 478 -6.66 -20.61 -17.43
N ARG A 479 -7.09 -19.50 -16.82
CA ARG A 479 -7.91 -19.52 -15.59
C ARG A 479 -9.30 -20.09 -15.82
N GLN A 480 -9.94 -19.72 -16.93
CA GLN A 480 -11.26 -20.27 -17.30
C GLN A 480 -11.16 -21.78 -17.55
N ARG A 481 -10.04 -22.24 -18.13
CA ARG A 481 -9.78 -23.65 -18.39
C ARG A 481 -9.34 -24.45 -17.16
N SER A 482 -8.73 -23.80 -16.17
CA SER A 482 -8.35 -24.43 -14.90
C SER A 482 -9.51 -24.60 -13.92
N VAL A 483 -10.74 -24.23 -14.30
CA VAL A 483 -11.92 -24.51 -13.48
C VAL A 483 -12.16 -26.01 -13.50
N PRO A 484 -12.07 -26.71 -12.36
CA PRO A 484 -12.30 -28.14 -12.30
C PRO A 484 -13.76 -28.41 -12.64
N GLN A 485 -13.96 -29.12 -13.75
CA GLN A 485 -15.15 -29.90 -14.00
C GLN A 485 -15.11 -31.15 -13.10
N LEU A 486 -15.07 -30.93 -11.80
CA LEU A 486 -15.11 -31.97 -10.77
C LEU A 486 -15.78 -31.37 -9.52
N GLU A 487 -17.08 -31.13 -9.61
CA GLU A 487 -17.90 -31.40 -8.44
C GLU A 487 -17.96 -32.92 -8.32
N GLU A 488 -17.20 -33.46 -7.37
CA GLU A 488 -17.58 -34.55 -6.45
C GLU A 488 -16.33 -35.09 -5.72
N SER A 489 -16.46 -35.20 -4.40
CA SER A 489 -15.61 -35.91 -3.42
C SER A 489 -14.28 -35.31 -2.95
N ASP A 490 -14.34 -34.93 -1.67
CA ASP A 490 -13.38 -35.21 -0.60
C ASP A 490 -12.03 -34.48 -0.56
N ASP A 491 -11.88 -33.73 0.54
CA ASP A 491 -10.71 -33.67 1.41
C ASP A 491 -9.32 -33.69 0.74
N SER A 492 -8.68 -32.51 0.71
CA SER A 492 -7.35 -32.28 1.31
C SER A 492 -6.68 -31.02 0.73
N PRO A 493 -6.48 -29.93 1.50
CA PRO A 493 -5.59 -28.85 1.08
C PRO A 493 -4.14 -29.27 1.31
N CYS A 494 -3.50 -29.85 0.29
CA CYS A 494 -2.06 -30.01 0.21
C CYS A 494 -1.36 -28.67 -0.06
N LEU A 495 -0.62 -28.22 0.95
CA LEU A 495 0.78 -27.75 0.91
C LEU A 495 1.40 -27.43 -0.47
N ASP A 496 1.63 -26.14 -0.73
CA ASP A 496 2.83 -25.62 -1.44
C ASP A 496 3.70 -24.98 -0.33
N SER A 497 4.82 -25.58 0.12
CA SER A 497 6.15 -25.60 -0.53
C SER A 497 6.56 -24.16 -0.90
N ALA A 498 7.15 -23.35 -0.01
CA ALA A 498 8.45 -23.54 0.64
C ALA A 498 9.49 -24.12 -0.33
N ASP A 499 9.93 -23.29 -1.27
CA ASP A 499 11.20 -23.48 -1.97
C ASP A 499 12.17 -22.41 -1.46
N GLU A 500 13.26 -22.93 -0.91
CA GLU A 500 14.39 -22.21 -0.33
C GLU A 500 15.14 -21.47 -1.45
N GLY A 501 15.75 -20.30 -1.22
CA GLY A 501 16.97 -20.23 -0.44
C GLY A 501 18.16 -20.80 -1.23
N GLU A 502 18.58 -20.11 -2.29
CA GLU A 502 20.00 -20.09 -2.64
C GLU A 502 20.50 -18.66 -2.75
N GLU A 503 21.45 -18.41 -1.86
CA GLU A 503 22.31 -17.27 -1.73
C GLU A 503 23.26 -17.20 -2.93
N ASP A 504 23.45 -16.01 -3.49
CA ASP A 504 24.67 -15.72 -4.26
C ASP A 504 25.30 -14.43 -3.69
N PHE A 505 25.94 -14.61 -2.53
CA PHE A 505 26.89 -13.68 -1.95
C PHE A 505 28.19 -13.75 -2.76
N CYS A 506 28.41 -12.80 -3.67
CA CYS A 506 29.72 -12.19 -3.97
C CYS A 506 29.60 -11.20 -5.14
N ARG A 507 29.11 -9.98 -4.89
CA ARG A 507 29.46 -8.84 -5.75
C ARG A 507 29.76 -7.59 -4.92
N PRO A 508 31.00 -7.07 -4.94
CA PRO A 508 31.34 -5.85 -4.21
C PRO A 508 30.64 -4.63 -4.86
N PRO A 509 30.27 -3.62 -4.06
CA PRO A 509 29.61 -2.43 -4.57
C PRO A 509 30.65 -1.53 -5.25
N GLU A 510 30.60 -1.44 -6.58
CA GLU A 510 31.37 -0.45 -7.31
C GLU A 510 30.58 0.86 -7.34
N VAL A 511 31.25 1.88 -6.83
CA VAL A 511 30.85 3.28 -6.73
C VAL A 511 30.73 3.87 -8.13
N VAL A 512 29.56 4.40 -8.50
CA VAL A 512 29.48 5.40 -9.57
C VAL A 512 28.58 6.56 -9.10
N PHE A 513 29.29 7.65 -8.77
CA PHE A 513 28.83 9.02 -8.64
C PHE A 513 28.40 9.60 -10.01
N GLY A 514 27.48 10.58 -9.98
CA GLY A 514 27.24 11.55 -11.07
C GLY A 514 25.83 11.45 -11.67
N GLU A 515 24.86 12.32 -11.38
CA GLU A 515 24.78 13.76 -11.71
C GLU A 515 24.14 14.01 -13.09
N ALA A 516 23.23 15.01 -13.13
CA ALA A 516 22.35 15.48 -14.20
C ALA A 516 21.14 14.57 -14.50
N GLY A 517 19.89 15.02 -14.38
CA GLY A 517 19.37 16.38 -14.47
C GLY A 517 18.22 16.36 -15.48
N ASP A 518 17.05 16.79 -15.03
CA ASP A 518 16.10 17.62 -15.79
C ASP A 518 15.60 17.14 -17.17
N VAL A 519 14.29 16.91 -17.27
CA VAL A 519 13.35 17.42 -18.30
C VAL A 519 12.07 16.59 -18.21
N LEU A 520 11.13 17.15 -17.46
CA LEU A 520 9.68 16.94 -17.57
C LEU A 520 9.19 17.60 -18.86
N ALA A 521 8.23 16.99 -19.57
CA ALA A 521 6.94 17.60 -19.95
C ALA A 521 6.29 16.99 -21.21
N ASP A 522 4.97 16.80 -21.09
CA ASP A 522 3.92 16.96 -22.10
C ASP A 522 3.85 16.02 -23.33
N PHE A 523 2.96 15.02 -23.24
CA PHE A 523 2.15 14.57 -24.38
C PHE A 523 0.90 13.81 -23.93
N GLU A 524 -0.08 14.52 -23.36
CA GLU A 524 -1.48 14.06 -23.32
C GLU A 524 -2.30 14.97 -24.22
N GLN A 525 -2.50 14.56 -25.48
CA GLN A 525 -3.44 15.19 -26.40
C GLN A 525 -4.41 14.14 -26.96
N ASP A 526 -5.67 14.34 -26.55
CA ASP A 526 -6.94 14.14 -27.25
C ASP A 526 -7.16 12.88 -28.10
N GLY A 527 -8.07 12.05 -27.61
CA GLY A 527 -8.65 10.95 -28.38
C GLY A 527 -9.89 10.37 -27.72
N SER A 528 -10.96 11.15 -27.60
CA SER A 528 -12.31 10.58 -27.42
C SER A 528 -13.37 11.55 -27.91
N GLY A 529 -13.57 11.58 -29.22
CA GLY A 529 -14.80 12.05 -29.83
C GLY A 529 -15.90 11.02 -29.61
N SER A 530 -16.96 11.42 -28.91
CA SER A 530 -18.26 10.73 -28.99
C SER A 530 -19.24 11.65 -29.71
N GLU A 531 -19.69 11.18 -30.86
CA GLU A 531 -20.99 11.49 -31.45
C GLU A 531 -22.06 11.71 -30.37
N LEU A 532 -22.76 12.84 -30.43
CA LEU A 532 -24.22 12.85 -30.46
C LEU A 532 -24.71 14.27 -30.79
N GLU A 533 -25.46 14.37 -31.88
CA GLU A 533 -26.62 15.25 -32.07
C GLU A 533 -26.44 16.76 -31.84
N LYS A 534 -26.38 17.51 -32.95
CA LYS A 534 -27.48 18.43 -33.29
C LYS A 534 -27.39 18.90 -34.75
N GLU A 535 -28.32 18.32 -35.48
CA GLU A 535 -28.95 18.81 -36.70
C GLU A 535 -29.50 20.24 -36.51
N ASP A 536 -29.72 20.95 -37.62
CA ASP A 536 -30.26 22.31 -37.75
C ASP A 536 -29.28 23.48 -37.62
N GLN A 537 -28.64 23.86 -38.74
CA GLN A 537 -29.05 25.09 -39.43
C GLN A 537 -28.46 25.18 -40.83
N LYS A 538 -29.40 25.16 -41.78
CA LYS A 538 -29.27 25.31 -43.21
C LYS A 538 -29.38 26.81 -43.55
N ALA A 539 -28.73 27.20 -44.64
CA ALA A 539 -28.77 28.51 -45.31
C ALA A 539 -27.88 29.60 -44.64
N ALA A 540 -27.09 30.40 -45.34
CA ALA A 540 -27.20 30.83 -46.73
C ALA A 540 -25.84 31.34 -47.28
N CYS A 541 -25.84 31.51 -48.59
CA CYS A 541 -24.96 32.35 -49.41
C CYS A 541 -23.58 31.75 -49.78
N VAL A 542 -23.38 31.20 -50.99
CA VAL A 542 -23.46 31.80 -52.34
C VAL A 542 -22.26 32.71 -52.63
N TYR A 543 -21.50 32.28 -53.64
CA TYR A 543 -20.74 33.05 -54.65
C TYR A 543 -19.20 33.22 -54.57
N ARG A 544 -18.58 32.63 -55.61
CA ARG A 544 -17.46 33.08 -56.49
C ARG A 544 -16.09 33.36 -55.85
N GLY A 545 -14.96 33.08 -56.48
CA GLY A 545 -14.63 32.60 -57.82
C GLY A 545 -13.25 31.92 -57.76
N ARG A 546 -12.97 30.88 -58.54
CA ARG A 546 -12.56 30.91 -59.96
C ARG A 546 -11.25 31.68 -60.16
N GLY A 547 -10.18 30.95 -60.43
CA GLY A 547 -8.86 31.45 -60.81
C GLY A 547 -7.92 30.30 -61.11
N ASP A 548 -8.04 29.79 -62.34
CA ASP A 548 -7.15 28.81 -62.98
C ASP A 548 -5.68 29.29 -63.05
N SER A 549 -4.76 28.31 -62.93
CA SER A 549 -3.54 27.98 -63.71
C SER A 549 -2.94 28.99 -64.74
N PRO A 550 -1.70 28.83 -65.27
CA PRO A 550 -0.73 27.72 -65.14
C PRO A 550 0.79 28.13 -65.11
N ASP A 551 1.64 27.09 -65.14
CA ASP A 551 3.08 27.00 -65.46
C ASP A 551 3.72 28.11 -66.30
N THR A 552 4.96 28.49 -65.93
CA THR A 552 6.04 28.77 -66.89
C THR A 552 7.41 28.39 -66.33
N PHE A 553 8.16 27.66 -67.16
CA PHE A 553 9.58 27.37 -67.08
C PHE A 553 10.42 28.66 -66.89
N SER A 554 11.52 28.57 -66.12
CA SER A 554 12.80 29.10 -66.60
C SER A 554 13.98 28.54 -65.80
N SER A 555 14.81 27.78 -66.52
CA SER A 555 16.16 27.38 -66.12
C SER A 555 17.11 28.51 -66.52
N SER A 556 18.00 28.92 -65.62
CA SER A 556 19.20 29.69 -65.95
C SER A 556 20.27 29.40 -64.91
N GLU A 557 21.31 28.70 -65.34
CA GLU A 557 22.60 28.60 -64.68
C GLU A 557 23.27 29.98 -64.74
N GLU A 558 23.69 30.58 -63.61
CA GLU A 558 24.74 31.61 -63.65
C GLU A 558 25.42 31.79 -62.29
N SER A 559 26.72 31.47 -62.29
CA SER A 559 27.82 32.23 -61.70
C SER A 559 27.86 32.54 -60.19
N GLY A 560 28.84 31.91 -59.52
CA GLY A 560 29.96 32.63 -58.94
C GLY A 560 29.76 33.44 -57.65
N GLU A 561 30.36 32.93 -56.58
CA GLU A 561 31.00 33.68 -55.49
C GLU A 561 30.32 34.95 -54.98
N GLU A 562 29.60 34.84 -53.86
CA GLU A 562 29.77 35.83 -52.80
C GLU A 562 29.61 35.18 -51.41
N LYS A 563 30.74 35.18 -50.69
CA LYS A 563 30.86 34.74 -49.31
C LYS A 563 30.30 35.82 -48.40
N ALA A 564 29.64 35.35 -47.35
CA ALA A 564 29.39 36.05 -46.09
C ALA A 564 28.43 37.25 -46.16
N GLU A 565 27.13 36.99 -46.02
CA GLU A 565 26.19 37.75 -45.16
C GLU A 565 24.75 37.30 -45.42
N THR A 566 24.41 36.07 -45.01
CA THR A 566 23.00 35.59 -45.04
C THR A 566 22.76 34.45 -44.06
N ALA A 567 23.31 34.56 -42.84
CA ALA A 567 23.08 33.60 -41.75
C ALA A 567 22.19 34.15 -40.62
N LEU A 568 21.37 35.19 -40.87
CA LEU A 568 20.63 35.87 -39.79
C LEU A 568 19.17 36.25 -40.12
N ALA A 569 18.50 35.53 -41.03
CA ALA A 569 17.12 35.84 -41.41
C ALA A 569 16.18 34.63 -41.61
N LEU A 570 16.41 33.49 -40.94
CA LEU A 570 15.53 32.31 -41.02
C LEU A 570 15.22 31.65 -39.66
N ARG A 571 15.10 32.45 -38.58
CA ARG A 571 14.73 31.93 -37.25
C ARG A 571 13.57 32.68 -36.57
N SER A 572 12.61 33.18 -37.35
CA SER A 572 11.46 33.92 -36.81
C SER A 572 10.16 33.63 -37.55
N ARG A 573 9.67 32.39 -37.49
CA ARG A 573 8.23 32.12 -37.69
C ARG A 573 7.76 30.97 -36.79
N GLY A 574 6.92 31.31 -35.81
CA GLY A 574 5.98 30.37 -35.21
C GLY A 574 6.05 30.17 -33.69
N ILE A 575 6.27 31.22 -32.88
CA ILE A 575 5.91 31.13 -31.45
C ILE A 575 4.48 31.64 -31.30
N ILE A 576 3.54 30.70 -31.13
CA ILE A 576 2.18 30.97 -30.68
C ILE A 576 2.29 31.41 -29.21
N ARG A 577 1.98 32.68 -28.93
CA ARG A 577 1.78 33.17 -27.57
C ARG A 577 0.46 32.61 -27.05
N THR A 578 0.50 31.59 -26.21
CA THR A 578 -0.59 31.31 -25.27
C THR A 578 -0.33 32.10 -23.99
N GLU A 579 -1.07 33.18 -23.83
CA GLU A 579 -1.12 33.98 -22.62
C GLU A 579 -1.90 33.22 -21.54
N ASP A 580 -1.24 32.29 -20.85
CA ASP A 580 -1.77 31.73 -19.59
C ASP A 580 -0.60 31.52 -18.62
N SER A 581 0.00 32.65 -18.21
CA SER A 581 1.07 32.65 -17.23
C SER A 581 0.49 32.56 -15.81
N ALA A 582 0.65 31.39 -15.21
CA ALA A 582 0.24 31.01 -13.85
C ALA A 582 1.14 31.63 -12.75
N LEU A 583 1.52 32.89 -12.93
CA LEU A 583 2.22 33.71 -11.96
C LEU A 583 1.21 34.39 -11.02
N VAL A 584 1.62 34.68 -9.78
CA VAL A 584 0.83 35.33 -8.70
C VAL A 584 0.03 34.36 -7.81
N GLN A 585 0.67 33.38 -7.17
CA GLN A 585 0.15 32.75 -5.93
C GLN A 585 1.31 32.21 -5.08
N ALA A 586 1.69 32.93 -4.01
CA ALA A 586 2.07 32.39 -2.68
C ALA A 586 3.09 33.26 -1.92
N THR A 587 2.63 34.41 -1.40
CA THR A 587 3.21 35.04 -0.20
C THR A 587 2.07 35.70 0.57
N ALA A 588 1.54 35.04 1.62
CA ALA A 588 0.88 35.68 2.77
C ALA A 588 0.25 34.63 3.71
N CYS A 589 1.06 33.95 4.51
CA CYS A 589 0.66 33.41 5.81
C CYS A 589 1.90 33.33 6.72
N GLU A 590 2.17 34.40 7.48
CA GLU A 590 2.87 34.29 8.77
C GLU A 590 2.01 34.93 9.87
N PRO A 591 1.99 34.36 11.09
CA PRO A 591 1.25 34.88 12.23
C PRO A 591 2.07 35.95 12.98
N LYS A 592 1.51 37.15 13.15
CA LYS A 592 2.08 38.17 14.06
C LYS A 592 1.94 37.72 15.52
N GLN A 593 3.07 37.50 16.16
CA GLN A 593 3.20 37.39 17.61
C GLN A 593 2.74 38.70 18.27
N GLY A 594 1.71 38.60 19.11
CA GLY A 594 1.18 39.69 19.91
C GLY A 594 2.06 39.94 21.14
N ILE A 595 2.67 41.11 21.15
CA ILE A 595 3.42 41.71 22.26
C ILE A 595 2.47 42.04 23.41
N MET A 596 2.96 41.81 24.62
CA MET A 596 2.32 42.06 25.90
C MET A 596 1.85 43.51 26.06
N ALA A 597 0.70 43.68 26.70
CA ALA A 597 0.38 44.91 27.43
C ALA A 597 -0.38 44.55 28.71
N SER A 598 0.30 44.72 29.83
CA SER A 598 -0.22 44.75 31.20
C SER A 598 -1.11 45.96 31.43
N SER A 599 -2.27 45.77 32.06
CA SER A 599 -3.03 46.77 32.83
C SER A 599 -4.23 46.02 33.42
N GLU A 600 -4.17 45.51 34.65
CA GLU A 600 -4.32 46.24 35.92
C GLU A 600 -5.69 46.93 36.06
N MET A 601 -6.46 46.45 37.05
CA MET A 601 -7.54 47.09 37.82
C MET A 601 -8.82 46.24 37.90
N ALA A 602 -8.94 45.53 39.03
CA ALA A 602 -10.23 45.26 39.65
C ALA A 602 -10.88 46.58 40.10
N PRO A 603 -12.22 46.64 40.27
CA PRO A 603 -12.71 46.53 41.64
C PRO A 603 -14.05 45.78 41.83
N LEU A 604 -14.08 45.04 42.94
CA LEU A 604 -15.07 45.01 44.03
C LEU A 604 -16.47 45.68 43.87
N LEU A 605 -17.46 44.96 44.42
CA LEU A 605 -18.80 45.35 44.93
C LEU A 605 -19.89 45.50 43.84
N THR A 606 -21.12 45.00 43.98
CA THR A 606 -22.02 45.08 45.15
C THR A 606 -23.20 44.10 44.99
N ALA A 607 -23.86 43.79 46.11
CA ALA A 607 -25.03 42.92 46.26
C ALA A 607 -26.38 43.52 45.79
N HIS A 608 -27.42 42.68 45.88
CA HIS A 608 -28.87 42.87 45.66
C HIS A 608 -29.35 42.87 44.19
N ALA A 609 -30.43 42.20 43.78
CA ALA A 609 -31.59 41.63 44.50
C ALA A 609 -31.98 40.24 43.96
#